data_AF-A0A4Y6V8R1-F1
#
_entry.id   AF-A0A4Y6V8R1-F1
#
_cell.length_a   1.000
_cell.length_b   1.000
_cell.length_c   1.000
_cell.angle_alpha   90.00
_cell.angle_beta   90.00
_cell.angle_gamma   90.00
#
_symmetry.space_group_name_H-M   'P 1'
#
loop_
_entity.id
_entity.type
_entity.pdbx_description
1 polymer ?
#
loop_
_entity_poly.entity_id
_entity_poly.type
_entity_poly.pdbx_seq_one_letter_code
_entity_poly.pdbx_strand_id
1 'polypeptide(L)'
;MRTGPFPACRTLLCGFVLLASLSACGRKSPGAHVYGPHCGICHHGGGGMPGETPPLVGRLDIIAQTPEGRTYLANVLLYGLEGPFKTQGYSYRYSMPGFASQLSDHDIAVTLNWLIDQGETKPAPHITDAEVAAARTHIGTPTSTYKLRATLDQTHPLP
;
A
#
# COMPACT_ATOMS: atom_id res chain seq x y z
N MET A 1 -82.63 -4.20 -21.08
CA MET A 1 -83.06 -4.25 -19.66
C MET A 1 -82.74 -5.63 -19.11
N ARG A 2 -81.98 -5.73 -18.01
CA ARG A 2 -81.79 -6.91 -17.10
C ARG A 2 -81.11 -8.14 -17.75
N THR A 3 -80.19 -8.91 -17.17
CA THR A 3 -79.70 -9.17 -15.79
C THR A 3 -78.38 -9.95 -15.93
N GLY A 4 -77.39 -9.73 -15.06
CA GLY A 4 -76.01 -10.23 -15.17
C GLY A 4 -75.74 -11.64 -14.60
N PRO A 5 -74.46 -11.96 -14.35
CA PRO A 5 -74.06 -12.90 -13.30
C PRO A 5 -72.93 -12.35 -12.37
N PHE A 6 -72.90 -12.82 -11.13
CA PHE A 6 -71.81 -12.73 -10.13
C PHE A 6 -71.25 -14.16 -9.87
N PRO A 7 -70.15 -14.39 -9.12
CA PRO A 7 -68.87 -13.68 -8.98
C PRO A 7 -67.64 -14.65 -8.99
N ALA A 8 -66.45 -14.09 -8.68
CA ALA A 8 -65.24 -14.69 -8.09
C ALA A 8 -64.10 -15.15 -9.02
N CYS A 9 -62.97 -14.44 -8.97
CA CYS A 9 -61.79 -14.92 -8.22
C CYS A 9 -60.76 -13.77 -8.10
N ARG A 10 -60.18 -13.65 -6.91
CA ARG A 10 -59.26 -12.60 -6.48
C ARG A 10 -57.88 -12.83 -7.08
N THR A 11 -57.23 -11.80 -7.61
CA THR A 11 -55.79 -11.62 -7.37
C THR A 11 -55.43 -10.14 -7.44
N LEU A 12 -55.39 -9.50 -6.27
CA LEU A 12 -54.50 -8.37 -6.02
C LEU A 12 -53.08 -8.94 -5.84
N LEU A 13 -52.14 -8.50 -6.66
CA LEU A 13 -50.71 -8.47 -6.32
C LEU A 13 -50.21 -7.12 -6.87
N CYS A 14 -50.29 -6.05 -6.10
CA CYS A 14 -49.20 -5.56 -5.25
C CYS A 14 -47.82 -5.73 -5.90
N GLY A 15 -47.22 -4.60 -6.27
CA GLY A 15 -45.94 -4.51 -6.94
C GLY A 15 -44.83 -5.26 -6.21
N PHE A 16 -43.97 -5.90 -7.00
CA PHE A 16 -42.70 -6.44 -6.54
C PHE A 16 -41.57 -5.63 -7.18
N VAL A 17 -41.20 -4.56 -6.46
CA VAL A 17 -39.82 -4.25 -6.06
C VAL A 17 -38.75 -4.32 -7.17
N LEU A 18 -38.43 -3.14 -7.73
CA LEU A 18 -37.07 -2.80 -8.16
C LEU A 18 -36.12 -2.91 -6.95
N LEU A 19 -35.36 -4.00 -6.79
CA LEU A 19 -34.15 -4.02 -5.94
C LEU A 19 -33.25 -5.21 -6.32
N ALA A 20 -32.33 -4.98 -7.26
CA ALA A 20 -31.09 -5.74 -7.44
C ALA A 20 -30.20 -4.88 -8.37
N SER A 21 -29.04 -4.34 -8.00
CA SER A 21 -28.09 -4.76 -6.97
C SER A 21 -27.24 -3.55 -6.55
N LEU A 22 -27.40 -3.06 -5.32
CA LEU A 22 -26.32 -2.33 -4.64
C LEU A 22 -25.39 -3.39 -4.04
N SER A 23 -24.22 -3.62 -4.65
CA SER A 23 -22.97 -4.00 -3.95
C SER A 23 -21.86 -4.33 -4.95
N ALA A 24 -21.25 -3.28 -5.51
CA ALA A 24 -19.87 -3.37 -5.98
C ALA A 24 -19.01 -2.49 -5.07
N CYS A 25 -18.92 -2.86 -3.79
CA CYS A 25 -17.79 -2.38 -2.98
C CYS A 25 -16.56 -3.09 -3.54
N GLY A 26 -15.80 -2.39 -4.39
CA GLY A 26 -14.65 -2.96 -5.10
C GLY A 26 -13.67 -3.57 -4.10
N ARG A 27 -13.32 -4.84 -4.29
CA ARG A 27 -12.29 -5.50 -3.48
C ARG A 27 -10.98 -4.76 -3.69
N LYS A 28 -10.42 -4.21 -2.62
CA LYS A 28 -9.07 -3.62 -2.62
C LYS A 28 -8.05 -4.69 -3.03
N SER A 29 -7.00 -4.30 -3.75
CA SER A 29 -5.87 -5.19 -4.01
C SER A 29 -5.23 -5.66 -2.70
N PRO A 30 -4.51 -6.79 -2.67
CA PRO A 30 -3.81 -7.25 -1.46
C PRO A 30 -2.91 -6.18 -0.85
N GLY A 31 -2.08 -5.51 -1.66
CA GLY A 31 -1.24 -4.41 -1.19
C GLY A 31 -2.03 -3.22 -0.64
N ALA A 32 -3.12 -2.80 -1.29
CA ALA A 32 -3.97 -1.73 -0.76
C ALA A 32 -4.68 -2.11 0.54
N HIS A 33 -4.98 -3.40 0.72
CA HIS A 33 -5.60 -3.94 1.92
C HIS A 33 -4.64 -3.87 3.12
N VAL A 34 -3.38 -4.27 2.94
CA VAL A 34 -2.35 -4.20 3.97
C VAL A 34 -1.95 -2.74 4.24
N TYR A 35 -1.80 -1.92 3.20
CA TYR A 35 -1.34 -0.54 3.30
C TYR A 35 -2.23 0.34 4.18
N GLY A 36 -3.55 0.23 4.04
CA GLY A 36 -4.51 1.09 4.75
C GLY A 36 -4.31 1.16 6.27
N PRO A 37 -4.39 0.04 7.00
CA PRO A 37 -4.25 0.01 8.46
C PRO A 37 -2.81 0.23 8.97
N HIS A 38 -1.78 -0.07 8.18
CA HIS A 38 -0.39 -0.02 8.65
C HIS A 38 0.35 1.27 8.26
N CYS A 39 0.02 1.83 7.10
CA CYS A 39 0.82 2.90 6.48
C CYS A 39 -0.01 4.16 6.23
N GLY A 40 -1.29 3.98 5.87
CA GLY A 40 -2.16 5.08 5.41
C GLY A 40 -2.45 6.15 6.46
N ILE A 41 -2.31 5.84 7.75
CA ILE A 41 -2.49 6.83 8.82
C ILE A 41 -1.44 7.95 8.79
N CYS A 42 -0.21 7.65 8.35
CA CYS A 42 0.87 8.65 8.22
C CYS A 42 1.10 9.04 6.76
N HIS A 43 1.19 8.04 5.87
CA HIS A 43 1.53 8.26 4.47
C HIS A 43 0.33 8.61 3.58
N HIS A 44 -0.88 8.68 4.15
CA HIS A 44 -2.14 8.97 3.46
C HIS A 44 -2.38 7.99 2.32
N GLY A 45 -2.60 8.46 1.08
CA GLY A 45 -2.69 7.61 -0.11
C GLY A 45 -1.33 7.26 -0.73
N GLY A 46 -0.22 7.45 0.00
CA GLY A 46 1.15 7.31 -0.51
C GLY A 46 1.81 8.65 -0.85
N GLY A 47 1.09 9.76 -0.78
CA GLY A 47 1.62 11.11 -1.02
C GLY A 47 2.33 11.74 0.19
N GLY A 48 2.19 11.19 1.39
CA GLY A 48 2.78 11.77 2.60
C GLY A 48 2.22 13.15 2.96
N MET A 49 3.00 13.92 3.71
CA MET A 49 2.75 15.33 4.04
C MET A 49 4.10 16.07 4.09
N PRO A 50 4.32 17.10 3.26
CA PRO A 50 5.61 17.77 3.13
C PRO A 50 6.20 18.27 4.46
N GLY A 51 7.43 17.88 4.77
CA GLY A 51 8.14 18.22 6.02
C GLY A 51 7.75 17.38 7.23
N GLU A 52 6.68 16.59 7.14
CA GLU A 52 6.21 15.73 8.23
C GLU A 52 6.41 14.25 7.89
N THR A 53 5.75 13.76 6.84
CA THR A 53 5.82 12.36 6.40
C THR A 53 6.24 12.30 4.93
N PRO A 54 7.31 11.58 4.56
CA PRO A 54 7.79 11.57 3.18
C PRO A 54 6.78 10.89 2.23
N PRO A 55 6.73 11.32 0.96
CA PRO A 55 5.99 10.61 -0.07
C PRO A 55 6.62 9.24 -0.34
N LEU A 56 5.78 8.29 -0.74
CA LEU A 56 6.15 6.94 -1.15
C LEU A 56 5.96 6.74 -2.67
N VAL A 57 4.81 7.16 -3.18
CA VAL A 57 4.50 7.10 -4.62
C VAL A 57 5.44 8.04 -5.39
N GLY A 58 5.96 7.56 -6.53
CA GLY A 58 6.97 8.26 -7.34
C GLY A 58 8.38 8.26 -6.74
N ARG A 59 8.61 7.52 -5.65
CA ARG A 59 9.95 7.31 -5.06
C ARG A 59 10.31 5.84 -4.99
N LEU A 60 9.38 5.00 -4.56
CA LEU A 60 9.63 3.57 -4.40
C LEU A 60 9.96 2.88 -5.73
N ASP A 61 9.27 3.26 -6.81
CA ASP A 61 9.54 2.75 -8.15
C ASP A 61 10.94 3.12 -8.64
N ILE A 62 11.43 4.31 -8.30
CA ILE A 62 12.79 4.73 -8.62
C ILE A 62 13.82 3.95 -7.79
N ILE A 63 13.61 3.86 -6.48
CA ILE A 63 14.52 3.18 -5.54
C ILE A 63 14.61 1.68 -5.85
N ALA A 64 13.49 1.04 -6.20
CA ALA A 64 13.43 -0.40 -6.44
C ALA A 64 14.12 -0.87 -7.74
N GLN A 65 14.66 0.05 -8.56
CA GLN A 65 15.37 -0.30 -9.79
C GLN A 65 16.64 -1.13 -9.55
N THR A 66 17.27 -1.00 -8.38
CA THR A 66 18.48 -1.78 -8.03
C THR A 66 18.19 -2.83 -6.95
N PRO A 67 18.94 -3.95 -6.93
CA PRO A 67 18.84 -4.95 -5.86
C PRO A 67 19.05 -4.35 -4.45
N GLU A 68 19.99 -3.42 -4.32
CA GLU A 68 20.31 -2.71 -3.08
C GLU A 68 19.14 -1.84 -2.63
N GLY A 69 18.48 -1.17 -3.58
CA GLY A 69 17.29 -0.37 -3.31
C GLY A 69 16.10 -1.22 -2.88
N ARG A 70 15.86 -2.37 -3.53
CA ARG A 70 14.82 -3.32 -3.09
C ARG A 70 15.10 -3.86 -1.68
N THR A 71 16.36 -4.20 -1.40
CA THR A 71 16.79 -4.62 -0.06
C THR A 71 16.55 -3.51 0.97
N TYR A 72 16.88 -2.26 0.63
CA TYR A 72 16.61 -1.11 1.49
C TYR A 72 15.12 -0.93 1.78
N LEU A 73 14.26 -0.97 0.75
CA LEU A 73 12.81 -0.85 0.93
C LEU A 73 12.23 -1.97 1.82
N ALA A 74 12.70 -3.20 1.66
CA ALA A 74 12.33 -4.30 2.54
C ALA A 74 12.75 -4.03 4.00
N ASN A 75 13.98 -3.55 4.22
CA ASN A 75 14.48 -3.20 5.56
C ASN A 75 13.69 -2.05 6.21
N VAL A 76 13.21 -1.07 5.44
CA VAL A 76 12.35 0.01 5.95
C VAL A 76 11.05 -0.55 6.52
N LEU A 77 10.39 -1.49 5.83
CA LEU A 77 9.16 -2.09 6.36
C LEU A 77 9.44 -3.08 7.49
N LEU A 78 10.50 -3.87 7.42
CA LEU A 78 10.83 -4.85 8.46
C LEU A 78 11.24 -4.16 9.77
N TYR A 79 12.16 -3.20 9.69
CA TYR A 79 12.89 -2.69 10.85
C TYR A 79 12.72 -1.19 11.10
N GLY A 80 11.97 -0.50 10.24
CA GLY A 80 11.74 0.93 10.38
C GLY A 80 12.89 1.77 9.85
N LEU A 81 12.80 3.08 10.06
CA LEU A 81 13.78 4.05 9.61
C LEU A 81 13.84 5.24 10.58
N GLU A 82 15.02 5.58 11.07
CA GLU A 82 15.22 6.72 11.96
C GLU A 82 16.47 7.51 11.60
N GLY A 83 16.27 8.79 11.27
CA GLY A 83 17.35 9.72 11.00
C GLY A 83 16.93 10.84 10.05
N PRO A 84 17.70 11.94 9.99
CA PRO A 84 17.37 13.08 9.16
C PRO A 84 17.65 12.79 7.68
N PHE A 85 16.72 13.10 6.78
CA PHE A 85 17.02 13.11 5.35
C PHE A 85 16.22 14.19 4.62
N LYS A 86 16.60 14.44 3.36
CA LYS A 86 15.90 15.37 2.49
C LYS A 86 15.35 14.63 1.26
N THR A 87 14.18 15.05 0.81
CA THR A 87 13.60 14.65 -0.48
C THR A 87 12.60 15.72 -0.89
N GLN A 88 12.51 15.99 -2.20
CA GLN A 88 11.62 16.99 -2.79
C GLN A 88 11.68 18.38 -2.11
N GLY A 89 12.86 18.80 -1.66
CA GLY A 89 13.06 20.12 -1.03
C GLY A 89 12.69 20.21 0.46
N TYR A 90 12.13 19.15 1.04
CA TYR A 90 11.75 19.11 2.47
C TYR A 90 12.74 18.29 3.28
N SER A 91 12.90 18.66 4.56
CA SER A 91 13.69 17.87 5.54
C SER A 91 12.75 17.06 6.42
N TYR A 92 13.05 15.78 6.61
CA TYR A 92 12.28 14.86 7.44
C TYR A 92 13.14 14.40 8.61
N ARG A 93 12.56 14.35 9.83
CA ARG A 93 13.24 13.98 11.08
C ARG A 93 12.30 13.22 12.02
N TYR A 94 11.70 12.13 11.53
CA TYR A 94 10.82 11.25 12.30
C TYR A 94 11.35 9.82 12.31
N SER A 95 10.86 9.02 13.26
CA SER A 95 11.13 7.59 13.35
C SER A 95 9.91 6.84 12.80
N MET A 96 10.13 6.02 11.77
CA MET A 96 9.14 5.09 11.23
C MET A 96 9.32 3.74 11.94
N PRO A 97 8.28 3.16 12.55
CA PRO A 97 8.37 1.85 13.19
C PRO A 97 8.55 0.74 12.15
N GLY A 98 9.15 -0.37 12.58
CA GLY A 98 9.21 -1.62 11.80
C GLY A 98 7.97 -2.49 12.02
N PHE A 99 7.68 -3.34 11.03
CA PHE A 99 6.53 -4.22 10.98
C PHE A 99 6.91 -5.71 10.91
N ALA A 100 8.18 -6.08 11.14
CA ALA A 100 8.64 -7.46 11.04
C ALA A 100 7.81 -8.46 11.88
N SER A 101 7.31 -8.07 13.05
CA SER A 101 6.49 -8.95 13.89
C SER A 101 5.00 -9.01 13.49
N GLN A 102 4.55 -8.09 12.63
CA GLN A 102 3.13 -7.91 12.30
C GLN A 102 2.80 -8.38 10.88
N LEU A 103 3.75 -8.27 9.96
CA LEU A 103 3.54 -8.53 8.54
C LEU A 103 4.42 -9.68 8.04
N SER A 104 3.81 -10.56 7.24
CA SER A 104 4.53 -11.62 6.53
C SER A 104 5.41 -11.04 5.40
N ASP A 105 6.32 -11.87 4.87
CA ASP A 105 7.13 -11.48 3.70
C ASP A 105 6.26 -11.14 2.49
N HIS A 106 5.19 -11.92 2.31
CA HIS A 106 4.19 -11.69 1.29
C HIS A 106 3.49 -10.33 1.47
N ASP A 107 3.02 -10.02 2.68
CA ASP A 107 2.32 -8.76 2.97
C ASP A 107 3.20 -7.54 2.69
N ILE A 108 4.49 -7.62 3.05
CA ILE A 108 5.47 -6.58 2.79
C ILE A 108 5.71 -6.43 1.28
N ALA A 109 5.93 -7.54 0.56
CA ALA A 109 6.18 -7.52 -0.88
C ALA A 109 4.98 -6.94 -1.65
N VAL A 110 3.75 -7.41 -1.39
CA VAL A 110 2.55 -6.90 -2.09
C VAL A 110 2.26 -5.44 -1.76
N THR A 111 2.57 -4.98 -0.54
CA THR A 111 2.42 -3.57 -0.16
C THR A 111 3.40 -2.68 -0.91
N LEU A 112 4.68 -3.09 -0.96
CA LEU A 112 5.71 -2.35 -1.68
C LEU A 112 5.41 -2.29 -3.18
N ASN A 113 5.05 -3.44 -3.79
CA ASN A 113 4.73 -3.48 -5.22
C ASN A 113 3.49 -2.66 -5.55
N TRP A 114 2.47 -2.64 -4.67
CA TRP A 114 1.30 -1.77 -4.87
C TRP A 114 1.65 -0.27 -4.87
N LEU A 115 2.67 0.15 -4.12
CA LEU A 115 3.18 1.52 -4.15
C LEU A 115 4.07 1.78 -5.38
N ILE A 116 4.90 0.80 -5.76
CA ILE A 116 5.75 0.87 -6.95
C ILE A 116 4.91 1.01 -8.23
N ASP A 117 3.81 0.26 -8.34
CA ASP A 117 2.92 0.28 -9.50
C ASP A 117 2.23 1.63 -9.73
N GLN A 118 2.09 2.44 -8.68
CA GLN A 118 1.55 3.80 -8.76
C GLN A 118 2.58 4.83 -9.24
N GLY A 119 3.85 4.44 -9.32
CA GLY A 119 4.92 5.24 -9.91
C GLY A 119 4.91 5.21 -11.44
N GLU A 120 5.80 6.04 -12.00
CA GLU A 120 5.89 6.25 -13.45
C GLU A 120 6.91 5.32 -14.13
N THR A 121 7.82 4.70 -13.38
CA THR A 121 8.83 3.79 -13.93
C THR A 121 8.20 2.61 -14.67
N LYS A 122 8.62 2.36 -15.93
CA LYS A 122 8.16 1.21 -16.76
C LYS A 122 9.36 0.50 -17.43
N PRO A 123 9.41 -0.86 -17.42
CA PRO A 123 8.55 -1.74 -16.63
C PRO A 123 8.72 -1.47 -15.13
N ALA A 124 7.63 -1.62 -14.37
CA ALA A 124 7.67 -1.41 -12.93
C ALA A 124 8.64 -2.44 -12.31
N PRO A 125 9.61 -2.01 -11.49
CA PRO A 125 10.42 -2.95 -10.73
C PRO A 125 9.54 -3.78 -9.79
N HIS A 126 9.96 -5.00 -9.49
CA HIS A 126 9.20 -5.91 -8.67
C HIS A 126 10.06 -6.42 -7.52
N ILE A 127 9.51 -6.37 -6.30
CA ILE A 127 10.11 -6.95 -5.09
C ILE A 127 9.45 -8.29 -4.82
N THR A 128 10.24 -9.34 -4.71
CA THR A 128 9.77 -10.70 -4.44
C THR A 128 9.69 -11.00 -2.96
N ASP A 129 8.80 -11.94 -2.58
CA ASP A 129 8.72 -12.48 -1.23
C ASP A 129 10.07 -13.03 -0.76
N ALA A 130 10.86 -13.61 -1.68
CA ALA A 130 12.19 -14.15 -1.39
C ALA A 130 13.22 -13.05 -1.05
N GLU A 131 13.16 -11.88 -1.71
CA GLU A 131 14.00 -10.73 -1.36
C GLU A 131 13.65 -10.19 0.03
N VAL A 132 12.35 -10.15 0.37
CA VAL A 132 11.92 -9.75 1.72
C VAL A 132 12.35 -10.78 2.77
N ALA A 133 12.18 -12.07 2.49
CA ALA A 133 12.63 -13.15 3.38
C ALA A 133 14.15 -13.09 3.62
N ALA A 134 14.94 -12.84 2.58
CA ALA A 134 16.38 -12.64 2.69
C ALA A 134 16.74 -11.41 3.54
N ALA A 135 16.03 -10.29 3.39
CA ALA A 135 16.22 -9.14 4.27
C ALA A 135 15.85 -9.47 5.74
N ARG A 136 14.83 -10.30 5.95
CA ARG A 136 14.37 -10.72 7.29
C ARG A 136 15.40 -11.57 8.05
N THR A 137 16.29 -12.29 7.37
CA THR A 137 17.34 -13.07 8.06
C THR A 137 18.39 -12.18 8.73
N HIS A 138 18.44 -10.90 8.40
CA HIS A 138 19.36 -9.92 8.96
C HIS A 138 18.61 -8.94 9.86
N ILE A 139 18.59 -9.21 11.17
CA ILE A 139 17.89 -8.34 12.14
C ILE A 139 18.47 -6.93 12.10
N GLY A 140 17.59 -5.95 11.89
CA GLY A 140 17.93 -4.54 11.84
C GLY A 140 17.23 -3.71 12.91
N THR A 141 17.58 -2.42 12.96
CA THR A 141 16.93 -1.37 13.73
C THR A 141 16.67 -0.16 12.83
N PRO A 142 15.81 0.79 13.22
CA PRO A 142 15.60 2.02 12.45
C PRO A 142 16.90 2.76 12.11
N THR A 143 17.87 2.73 13.04
CA THR A 143 19.20 3.33 12.86
C THR A 143 20.08 2.55 11.88
N SER A 144 20.06 1.22 11.88
CA SER A 144 20.83 0.44 10.90
C SER A 144 20.25 0.60 9.49
N THR A 145 18.92 0.66 9.37
CA THR A 145 18.26 0.96 8.09
C THR A 145 18.62 2.37 7.59
N TYR A 146 18.79 3.33 8.48
CA TYR A 146 19.26 4.67 8.11
C TYR A 146 20.72 4.66 7.60
N LYS A 147 21.60 3.84 8.19
CA LYS A 147 22.95 3.62 7.64
C LYS A 147 22.90 3.00 6.25
N LEU A 148 22.05 1.99 6.05
CA LEU A 148 21.82 1.39 4.74
C LEU A 148 21.35 2.43 3.71
N ARG A 149 20.42 3.31 4.10
CA ARG A 149 19.99 4.45 3.27
C ARG A 149 21.18 5.32 2.87
N ALA A 150 22.05 5.68 3.81
CA ALA A 150 23.20 6.55 3.54
C ALA A 150 24.21 5.89 2.59
N THR A 151 24.45 4.58 2.73
CA THR A 151 25.27 3.82 1.78
C THR A 151 24.62 3.76 0.40
N LEU A 152 23.31 3.49 0.35
CA LEU A 152 22.56 3.44 -0.90
C LEU A 152 22.62 4.78 -1.65
N ASP A 153 22.46 5.90 -0.94
CA ASP A 153 22.48 7.26 -1.52
C ASP A 153 23.85 7.63 -2.13
N GLN A 154 24.93 6.99 -1.69
CA GLN A 154 26.28 7.21 -2.26
C GLN A 154 26.48 6.47 -3.59
N THR A 155 25.86 5.30 -3.77
CA THR A 155 26.02 4.48 -4.97
C THR A 155 24.86 4.65 -5.96
N HIS A 156 23.68 4.96 -5.45
CA HIS A 156 22.42 5.15 -6.17
C HIS A 156 21.68 6.35 -5.55
N PRO A 157 22.02 7.59 -5.96
CA PRO A 157 21.43 8.80 -5.38
C PRO A 157 19.90 8.73 -5.31
N LEU A 158 19.36 8.93 -4.11
CA LEU A 158 17.94 8.76 -3.84
C LEU A 158 17.14 10.01 -4.23
N PRO A 159 15.91 9.85 -4.76
CA PRO A 159 15.02 10.95 -5.07
C PRO A 159 14.47 11.65 -3.82
#